data_AF-A0AAE0NGR5-F1
#
_entry.id   AF-A0AAE0NGR5-F1
#
_cell.length_a   1.000
_cell.length_b   1.000
_cell.length_c   1.000
_cell.angle_alpha   90.00
_cell.angle_beta   90.00
_cell.angle_gamma   90.00
#
_symmetry.space_group_name_H-M   'P 1'
#
loop_
_entity.id
_entity.type
_entity.pdbx_description
1 polymer ?
#
loop_
_entity_poly.entity_id
_entity_poly.type
_entity_poly.pdbx_seq_one_letter_code
_entity_poly.pdbx_strand_id
1 'polypeptide(L)'
;MPSVFEENSDDDLTVNRTQISALDAQQNYLRLWTMRLLYHDDAGKVRLTEDLLNGNIPRYAILSHTWGSEEVVFADIKDSTGESKTGFAKIKFCGHQAQLDGLKYFWVDICCIEKSNNTELQEVINSMFRWYHRAAKCYVYLADVSTRTPNDQSSWIPAFWVSRWFTRG
;
A
#
# COMPACT_ATOMS: atom_id res chain seq x y z
N MET A 1 40.91 32.78 -54.00
CA MET A 1 41.27 31.35 -54.18
C MET A 1 41.67 30.79 -52.82
N PRO A 2 40.90 29.88 -52.20
CA PRO A 2 39.56 29.42 -52.58
C PRO A 2 38.52 30.54 -52.25
N SER A 3 37.57 30.55 -51.30
CA SER A 3 37.10 29.62 -50.24
C SER A 3 35.78 30.13 -49.64
N VAL A 4 35.04 29.24 -48.98
CA VAL A 4 33.76 29.49 -48.28
C VAL A 4 33.84 28.88 -46.88
N PHE A 5 33.09 29.43 -45.92
CA PHE A 5 32.56 28.68 -44.76
C PHE A 5 31.04 28.92 -44.71
N GLU A 6 30.30 27.84 -44.48
CA GLU A 6 28.84 27.80 -44.38
C GLU A 6 28.39 27.62 -42.93
N GLU A 7 27.12 27.97 -42.67
CA GLU A 7 26.30 27.51 -41.54
C GLU A 7 26.73 27.92 -40.10
N ASN A 8 25.84 27.96 -39.10
CA ASN A 8 24.37 27.74 -39.12
C ASN A 8 23.64 28.73 -38.20
N SER A 9 22.31 28.75 -38.26
CA SER A 9 21.44 29.67 -37.50
C SER A 9 21.31 29.36 -36.01
N ASP A 10 21.09 30.39 -35.19
CA ASP A 10 20.66 30.28 -33.79
C ASP A 10 19.28 29.60 -33.65
N ASP A 11 19.22 28.32 -33.27
CA ASP A 11 17.96 27.64 -32.90
C ASP A 11 18.17 26.47 -31.91
N ASP A 12 18.60 26.78 -30.67
CA ASP A 12 18.69 25.79 -29.57
C ASP A 12 18.25 26.37 -28.20
N LEU A 13 17.05 26.94 -28.16
CA LEU A 13 16.35 27.25 -26.89
C LEU A 13 14.87 26.83 -26.89
N THR A 14 14.39 26.15 -27.93
CA THR A 14 13.02 25.62 -28.01
C THR A 14 12.97 24.12 -27.69
N VAL A 15 13.54 23.71 -26.55
CA VAL A 15 13.31 22.39 -25.94
C VAL A 15 11.80 22.19 -25.84
N ASN A 16 11.25 21.32 -26.68
CA ASN A 16 9.87 21.50 -27.10
C ASN A 16 8.93 21.21 -25.93
N ARG A 17 7.92 22.05 -25.71
CA ARG A 17 6.94 21.84 -24.63
C ARG A 17 6.26 20.46 -24.74
N THR A 18 6.14 19.95 -25.96
CA THR A 18 5.69 18.60 -26.32
C THR A 18 6.72 17.51 -26.02
N GLN A 19 8.02 17.78 -26.12
CA GLN A 19 9.07 16.86 -25.67
C GLN A 19 9.14 16.82 -24.14
N ILE A 20 9.00 17.96 -23.47
CA ILE A 20 8.90 18.01 -21.99
C ILE A 20 7.68 17.23 -21.52
N SER A 21 6.49 17.45 -22.12
CA SER A 21 5.30 16.68 -21.72
C SER A 21 5.35 15.21 -22.15
N ALA A 22 6.06 14.84 -23.23
CA ALA A 22 6.30 13.45 -23.60
C ALA A 22 7.32 12.76 -22.69
N LEU A 23 8.35 13.49 -22.23
CA LEU A 23 9.29 13.03 -21.20
C LEU A 23 8.58 12.88 -19.86
N ASP A 24 7.76 13.85 -19.43
CA ASP A 24 6.90 13.71 -18.25
C ASP A 24 5.91 12.54 -18.40
N ALA A 25 5.34 12.32 -19.59
CA ALA A 25 4.46 11.18 -19.86
C ALA A 25 5.22 9.85 -19.83
N GLN A 26 6.45 9.78 -20.34
CA GLN A 26 7.31 8.61 -20.21
C GLN A 26 7.79 8.40 -18.77
N GLN A 27 8.11 9.46 -18.04
CA GLN A 27 8.47 9.43 -16.62
C GLN A 27 7.28 8.96 -15.77
N ASN A 28 6.05 9.35 -16.14
CA ASN A 28 4.80 8.92 -15.51
C ASN A 28 4.37 7.51 -15.95
N TYR A 29 4.73 7.04 -17.16
CA TYR A 29 4.56 5.65 -17.58
C TYR A 29 5.61 4.73 -16.93
N LEU A 30 6.78 5.27 -16.64
CA LEU A 30 7.87 4.68 -15.85
C LEU A 30 7.75 4.98 -14.34
N ARG A 31 6.64 5.55 -13.86
CA ARG A 31 6.36 5.62 -12.42
C ARG A 31 6.17 4.20 -11.90
N LEU A 32 7.26 3.70 -11.33
CA LEU A 32 7.32 2.46 -10.60
C LEU A 32 6.29 2.56 -9.48
N TRP A 33 5.22 1.77 -9.51
CA TRP A 33 4.25 1.77 -8.42
C TRP A 33 4.91 1.11 -7.21
N THR A 34 5.42 1.93 -6.29
CA THR A 34 6.07 1.49 -5.07
C THR A 34 5.07 0.77 -4.18
N MET A 35 5.51 -0.32 -3.56
CA MET A 35 4.73 -1.02 -2.56
C MET A 35 5.62 -1.39 -1.37
N ARG A 36 5.26 -0.94 -0.16
CA ARG A 36 5.89 -1.39 1.07
C ARG A 36 5.03 -2.47 1.71
N LEU A 37 5.67 -3.55 2.15
CA LEU A 37 5.01 -4.66 2.86
C LEU A 37 5.43 -4.66 4.32
N LEU A 38 4.55 -5.16 5.17
CA LEU A 38 4.86 -5.51 6.56
C LEU A 38 5.41 -6.93 6.64
N TYR A 39 6.34 -7.16 7.56
CA TYR A 39 6.80 -8.49 7.97
C TYR A 39 7.14 -8.47 9.46
N HIS A 40 7.33 -9.66 10.05
CA HIS A 40 7.90 -9.79 11.39
C HIS A 40 9.42 -10.01 11.29
N ASP A 41 10.21 -9.22 12.02
CA ASP A 41 11.65 -9.44 12.18
C ASP A 41 11.94 -10.64 13.11
N ASP A 42 13.22 -10.98 13.30
CA ASP A 42 13.64 -12.14 14.09
C ASP A 42 13.32 -12.00 15.60
N ALA A 43 12.99 -10.78 16.07
CA ALA A 43 12.46 -10.52 17.41
C ALA A 43 10.91 -10.55 17.46
N GLY A 44 10.26 -10.91 16.34
CA GLY A 44 8.81 -10.94 16.19
C GLY A 44 8.16 -9.56 15.99
N LYS A 45 8.94 -8.48 15.87
CA LYS A 45 8.41 -7.11 15.77
C LYS A 45 8.02 -6.78 14.33
N VAL A 46 6.91 -6.05 14.18
CA VAL A 46 6.41 -5.63 12.86
C VAL A 46 7.31 -4.55 12.27
N ARG A 47 7.79 -4.78 11.04
CA ARG A 47 8.65 -3.87 10.26
C ARG A 47 8.08 -3.66 8.86
N LEU A 48 8.41 -2.52 8.27
CA LEU A 48 8.21 -2.25 6.85
C LEU A 48 9.41 -2.75 6.03
N THR A 49 9.16 -3.18 4.80
CA THR A 49 10.20 -3.30 3.76
C THR A 49 10.60 -1.93 3.24
N GLU A 50 11.76 -1.87 2.58
CA GLU A 50 12.04 -0.85 1.57
C GLU A 50 10.96 -0.86 0.46
N ASP A 51 10.94 0.19 -0.36
CA ASP A 51 10.01 0.32 -1.49
C ASP A 51 10.24 -0.80 -2.53
N LEU A 52 9.24 -1.68 -2.69
CA LEU A 52 9.28 -2.77 -3.68
C LEU A 52 8.78 -2.25 -5.02
N LEU A 53 9.58 -2.46 -6.07
CA LEU A 53 9.38 -1.88 -7.40
C LEU A 53 8.86 -2.94 -8.39
N ASN A 54 7.96 -2.50 -9.29
CA ASN A 54 7.49 -3.18 -10.50
C ASN A 54 7.70 -4.71 -10.59
N GLY A 55 6.69 -5.46 -10.13
CA GLY A 55 6.55 -6.89 -10.42
C GLY A 55 7.24 -7.83 -9.44
N ASN A 56 8.37 -7.45 -8.84
CA ASN A 56 9.11 -8.25 -7.84
C ASN A 56 8.46 -8.20 -6.43
N ILE A 57 7.13 -8.20 -6.37
CA ILE A 57 6.36 -8.24 -5.12
C ILE A 57 6.29 -9.71 -4.66
N PRO A 58 6.84 -10.08 -3.47
CA PRO A 58 6.76 -11.44 -2.95
C PRO A 58 5.31 -11.80 -2.57
N ARG A 59 4.97 -13.08 -2.38
CA ARG A 59 3.62 -13.48 -1.93
C ARG A 59 3.27 -12.84 -0.58
N TYR A 60 2.12 -12.15 -0.51
CA TYR A 60 1.67 -11.42 0.67
C TYR A 60 0.18 -11.63 0.98
N ALA A 61 -0.23 -11.41 2.23
CA ALA A 61 -1.63 -11.23 2.62
C ALA A 61 -2.03 -9.74 2.61
N ILE A 62 -3.31 -9.41 2.43
CA ILE A 62 -3.82 -8.03 2.48
C ILE A 62 -4.97 -7.89 3.49
N LEU A 63 -5.04 -6.76 4.20
CA LEU A 63 -6.05 -6.52 5.23
C LEU A 63 -7.14 -5.53 4.79
N SER A 64 -8.32 -6.05 4.47
CA SER A 64 -9.53 -5.23 4.41
C SER A 64 -10.05 -4.98 5.83
N HIS A 65 -10.42 -3.75 6.14
CA HIS A 65 -10.91 -3.35 7.46
C HIS A 65 -11.59 -1.98 7.40
N THR A 66 -12.25 -1.56 8.48
CA THR A 66 -12.67 -0.16 8.67
C THR A 66 -11.71 0.57 9.60
N TRP A 67 -11.42 1.85 9.36
CA TRP A 67 -10.67 2.68 10.30
C TRP A 67 -11.42 2.82 11.65
N GLY A 68 -10.66 2.97 12.74
CA GLY A 68 -11.19 3.04 14.11
C GLY A 68 -10.47 4.07 14.98
N SER A 69 -10.39 3.80 16.29
CA SER A 69 -9.61 4.58 17.25
C SER A 69 -8.11 4.38 17.08
N GLU A 70 -7.33 5.43 17.39
CA GLU A 70 -5.86 5.41 17.45
C GLU A 70 -5.21 4.67 16.29
N GLU A 71 -5.47 5.15 15.08
CA GLU A 71 -4.91 4.56 13.88
C GLU A 71 -3.37 4.56 13.89
N VAL A 72 -2.81 3.44 13.45
CA VAL A 72 -1.37 3.22 13.32
C VAL A 72 -0.99 3.60 11.91
N VAL A 73 -0.26 4.70 11.77
CA VAL A 73 0.18 5.26 10.49
C VAL A 73 1.61 4.83 10.15
N PHE A 74 2.09 5.17 8.95
CA PHE A 74 3.43 4.82 8.46
C PHE A 74 4.56 5.18 9.44
N ALA A 75 4.54 6.42 9.97
CA ALA A 75 5.52 6.88 10.95
C ALA A 75 5.54 6.01 12.23
N ASP A 76 4.39 5.51 12.70
CA ASP A 76 4.33 4.72 13.92
C ASP A 76 5.03 3.34 13.80
N ILE A 77 5.10 2.78 12.59
CA ILE A 77 5.83 1.54 12.31
C ILE A 77 7.32 1.84 12.15
N LYS A 78 7.66 2.91 11.40
CA LYS A 78 9.03 3.38 11.18
C LYS A 78 9.74 3.71 12.49
N ASP A 79 9.10 4.56 13.30
CA ASP A 79 9.61 5.06 14.58
C ASP A 79 9.32 4.09 15.75
N SER A 80 8.68 2.94 15.46
CA SER A 80 8.42 1.86 16.41
C SER A 80 7.51 2.21 17.60
N THR A 81 6.71 3.28 17.49
CA THR A 81 5.80 3.80 18.51
C THR A 81 4.38 3.22 18.46
N GLY A 82 3.99 2.54 17.36
CA GLY A 82 2.61 2.12 17.12
C GLY A 82 2.06 1.02 18.04
N GLU A 83 2.91 0.26 18.73
CA GLU A 83 2.50 -0.94 19.48
C GLU A 83 1.54 -0.68 20.66
N SER A 84 1.52 0.55 21.17
CA SER A 84 0.65 0.98 22.27
C SER A 84 -0.77 1.37 21.83
N LYS A 85 -1.00 1.64 20.54
CA LYS A 85 -2.28 2.15 20.02
C LYS A 85 -3.31 1.03 19.87
N THR A 86 -4.58 1.30 20.17
CA THR A 86 -5.68 0.34 19.96
C THR A 86 -5.78 -0.13 18.50
N GLY A 87 -5.45 0.72 17.53
CA GLY A 87 -5.37 0.36 16.10
C GLY A 87 -4.34 -0.73 15.75
N PHE A 88 -3.36 -1.03 16.60
CA PHE A 88 -2.32 -2.04 16.33
C PHE A 88 -2.85 -3.49 16.38
N ALA A 89 -4.02 -3.72 17.00
CA ALA A 89 -4.63 -5.04 17.12
C ALA A 89 -4.88 -5.72 15.76
N LYS A 90 -5.37 -4.96 14.76
CA LYS A 90 -5.63 -5.47 13.40
C LYS A 90 -4.34 -5.81 12.64
N ILE A 91 -3.24 -5.13 12.95
CA ILE A 91 -1.91 -5.39 12.38
C ILE A 91 -1.35 -6.70 12.95
N LYS A 92 -1.41 -6.88 14.28
CA LYS A 92 -1.08 -8.17 14.94
C LYS A 92 -1.91 -9.33 14.38
N PHE A 93 -3.22 -9.14 14.20
CA PHE A 93 -4.11 -10.13 13.58
C PHE A 93 -3.67 -10.50 12.16
N CYS A 94 -3.43 -9.50 11.29
CA CYS A 94 -3.05 -9.75 9.90
C CYS A 94 -1.71 -10.48 9.80
N GLY A 95 -0.69 -10.05 10.54
CA GLY A 95 0.62 -10.69 10.58
C GLY A 95 0.57 -12.12 11.11
N HIS A 96 -0.18 -12.36 12.18
CA HIS A 96 -0.37 -13.71 12.73
C HIS A 96 -1.08 -14.66 11.74
N GLN A 97 -2.18 -14.23 11.12
CA GLN A 97 -2.87 -15.06 10.13
C GLN A 97 -2.04 -15.23 8.84
N ALA A 98 -1.21 -14.25 8.47
CA ALA A 98 -0.25 -14.40 7.38
C ALA A 98 0.79 -15.50 7.70
N GLN A 99 1.35 -15.50 8.92
CA GLN A 99 2.27 -16.54 9.38
C GLN A 99 1.65 -17.95 9.36
N LEU A 100 0.42 -18.11 9.86
CA LEU A 100 -0.31 -19.38 9.85
C LEU A 100 -0.54 -19.91 8.42
N ASP A 101 -0.79 -19.01 7.47
CA ASP A 101 -1.00 -19.33 6.05
C ASP A 101 0.33 -19.44 5.25
N GLY A 102 1.49 -19.38 5.91
CA GLY A 102 2.81 -19.50 5.28
C GLY A 102 3.25 -18.29 4.45
N LEU A 103 2.72 -17.10 4.76
CA LEU A 103 3.02 -15.82 4.10
C LEU A 103 3.89 -14.96 5.02
N LYS A 104 5.17 -14.76 4.65
CA LYS A 104 6.11 -13.90 5.39
C LYS A 104 5.68 -12.42 5.40
N TYR A 105 4.97 -11.99 4.37
CA TYR A 105 4.64 -10.58 4.13
C TYR A 105 3.13 -10.32 4.18
N PHE A 106 2.75 -9.13 4.61
CA PHE A 106 1.36 -8.67 4.62
C PHE A 106 1.25 -7.15 4.35
N TRP A 107 0.05 -6.64 4.07
CA TRP A 107 -0.18 -5.23 3.74
C TRP A 107 -1.41 -4.66 4.43
N VAL A 108 -1.31 -3.43 4.92
CA VAL A 108 -2.35 -2.67 5.64
C VAL A 108 -2.28 -1.21 5.20
N ASP A 109 -3.35 -0.67 4.59
CA ASP A 109 -3.31 0.66 3.93
C ASP A 109 -2.76 1.78 4.83
N ILE A 110 -3.25 1.85 6.07
CA ILE A 110 -3.02 2.99 6.95
C ILE A 110 -1.54 3.17 7.34
N CYS A 111 -0.74 2.09 7.34
CA CYS A 111 0.68 2.12 7.71
C CYS A 111 1.66 1.67 6.62
N CYS A 112 1.21 1.05 5.52
CA CYS A 112 2.06 0.83 4.35
C CYS A 112 2.21 2.08 3.46
N ILE A 113 1.26 3.02 3.54
CA ILE A 113 1.18 4.26 2.74
C ILE A 113 1.69 5.46 3.55
N GLU A 114 2.65 6.21 3.01
CA GLU A 114 3.08 7.50 3.58
C GLU A 114 2.12 8.60 3.11
N LYS A 115 0.97 8.74 3.78
CA LYS A 115 -0.13 9.64 3.37
C LYS A 115 0.23 11.14 3.33
N SER A 116 1.38 11.54 3.87
CA SER A 116 2.00 12.86 3.70
C SER A 116 2.55 13.10 2.28
N ASN A 117 2.90 12.03 1.56
CA ASN A 117 3.37 12.09 0.19
C ASN A 117 2.17 12.02 -0.79
N ASN A 118 1.69 13.20 -1.22
CA ASN A 118 0.58 13.30 -2.18
C ASN A 118 0.84 12.57 -3.50
N THR A 119 2.09 12.44 -3.93
CA THR A 119 2.49 11.73 -5.16
C THR A 119 2.24 10.23 -5.00
N GLU A 120 2.76 9.63 -3.93
CA GLU A 120 2.52 8.23 -3.58
C GLU A 120 1.02 7.95 -3.36
N LEU A 121 0.31 8.83 -2.64
CA LEU A 121 -1.11 8.64 -2.35
C LEU A 121 -1.96 8.48 -3.63
N GLN A 122 -1.67 9.25 -4.68
CA GLN A 122 -2.35 9.11 -5.98
C GLN A 122 -1.95 7.80 -6.70
N GLU A 123 -0.68 7.42 -6.66
CA GLU A 123 -0.20 6.17 -7.27
C GLU A 123 -0.79 4.94 -6.57
N VAL A 124 -0.92 4.98 -5.24
CA VAL A 124 -1.59 3.98 -4.43
C VAL A 124 -3.07 3.90 -4.78
N ILE A 125 -3.81 5.02 -4.82
CA ILE A 125 -5.25 5.01 -5.18
C ILE A 125 -5.45 4.35 -6.55
N ASN A 126 -4.59 4.68 -7.53
CA ASN A 126 -4.61 4.10 -8.87
C ASN A 126 -4.06 2.65 -8.96
N SER A 127 -3.50 2.10 -7.87
CA SER A 127 -2.90 0.76 -7.80
C SER A 127 -3.57 -0.19 -6.81
N MET A 128 -4.32 0.31 -5.83
CA MET A 128 -4.82 -0.47 -4.69
C MET A 128 -5.70 -1.64 -5.11
N PHE A 129 -6.53 -1.49 -6.16
CA PHE A 129 -7.28 -2.60 -6.75
C PHE A 129 -6.37 -3.71 -7.28
N ARG A 130 -5.25 -3.36 -7.96
CA ARG A 130 -4.25 -4.35 -8.41
C ARG A 130 -3.59 -5.05 -7.23
N TRP A 131 -3.43 -4.38 -6.10
CA TRP A 131 -2.86 -4.97 -4.89
C TRP A 131 -3.83 -5.92 -4.17
N TYR A 132 -5.11 -5.55 -4.04
CA TYR A 132 -6.13 -6.49 -3.55
C TYR A 132 -6.30 -7.71 -4.48
N HIS A 133 -6.22 -7.52 -5.80
CA HIS A 133 -6.31 -8.61 -6.77
C HIS A 133 -5.08 -9.54 -6.79
N ARG A 134 -3.88 -9.03 -6.48
CA ARG A 134 -2.62 -9.81 -6.49
C ARG A 134 -2.21 -10.39 -5.13
N ALA A 135 -2.94 -10.08 -4.07
CA ALA A 135 -2.69 -10.67 -2.74
C ALA A 135 -2.98 -12.17 -2.73
N ALA A 136 -2.13 -12.96 -2.06
CA ALA A 136 -2.29 -14.40 -1.95
C ALA A 136 -3.42 -14.81 -0.98
N LYS A 137 -3.77 -13.92 -0.04
CA LYS A 137 -4.95 -13.98 0.83
C LYS A 137 -5.45 -12.56 1.12
N CYS A 138 -6.76 -12.40 1.26
CA CYS A 138 -7.38 -11.20 1.82
C CYS A 138 -8.06 -11.57 3.13
N TYR A 139 -7.70 -10.89 4.21
CA TYR A 139 -8.33 -11.04 5.52
C TYR A 139 -9.22 -9.82 5.81
N VAL A 140 -10.33 -10.04 6.50
CA VAL A 140 -11.26 -8.97 6.89
C VAL A 140 -11.23 -8.82 8.42
N TYR A 141 -10.89 -7.63 8.92
CA TYR A 141 -10.93 -7.33 10.36
C TYR A 141 -12.17 -6.50 10.72
N LEU A 142 -13.09 -7.13 11.44
CA LEU A 142 -14.41 -6.61 11.79
C LEU A 142 -14.42 -6.15 13.24
N ALA A 143 -13.93 -4.93 13.49
CA ALA A 143 -13.71 -4.39 14.84
C ALA A 143 -14.99 -4.24 15.71
N ASP A 144 -16.17 -4.36 15.11
CA ASP A 144 -17.49 -4.26 15.71
C ASP A 144 -18.31 -5.56 15.67
N VAL A 145 -17.75 -6.65 15.14
CA VAL A 145 -18.37 -7.99 15.17
C VAL A 145 -17.70 -8.81 16.26
N SER A 146 -18.47 -9.18 17.28
CA SER A 146 -18.03 -10.08 18.35
C SER A 146 -18.97 -11.27 18.48
N THR A 147 -18.41 -12.44 18.75
CA THR A 147 -19.17 -13.67 19.03
C THR A 147 -18.47 -14.48 20.11
N ARG A 148 -19.25 -15.22 20.90
CA ARG A 148 -18.78 -16.19 21.89
C ARG A 148 -18.47 -17.57 21.26
N THR A 149 -18.91 -17.78 20.02
CA THR A 149 -18.94 -19.09 19.34
C THR A 149 -18.60 -18.92 17.86
N PRO A 150 -17.32 -18.65 17.48
CA PRO A 150 -16.94 -18.34 16.09
C PRO A 150 -17.36 -19.38 15.04
N ASN A 151 -17.39 -20.67 15.41
CA ASN A 151 -17.80 -21.75 14.52
C ASN A 151 -19.33 -21.84 14.32
N ASP A 152 -20.13 -21.20 15.17
CA ASP A 152 -21.58 -21.10 14.99
C ASP A 152 -21.89 -19.86 14.16
N GLN A 153 -22.20 -20.10 12.88
CA GLN A 153 -22.60 -19.06 11.94
C GLN A 153 -23.82 -18.26 12.41
N SER A 154 -24.78 -18.88 13.10
CA SER A 154 -25.99 -18.20 13.57
C SER A 154 -25.68 -17.11 14.61
N SER A 155 -24.59 -17.27 15.37
CA SER A 155 -24.16 -16.33 16.40
C SER A 155 -23.51 -15.05 15.87
N TRP A 156 -22.87 -15.08 14.70
CA TRP A 156 -22.07 -13.94 14.18
C TRP A 156 -22.59 -13.36 12.87
N ILE A 157 -23.28 -14.13 12.04
CA ILE A 157 -23.86 -13.62 10.78
C ILE A 157 -24.77 -12.38 11.01
N PRO A 158 -25.67 -12.35 12.02
CA PRO A 158 -26.49 -11.15 12.28
C PRO A 158 -25.67 -9.89 12.58
N ALA A 159 -24.57 -10.03 13.32
CA ALA A 159 -23.66 -8.92 13.63
C ALA A 159 -22.83 -8.50 12.40
N PHE A 160 -22.45 -9.44 11.53
CA PHE A 160 -21.76 -9.15 10.27
C PHE A 160 -22.60 -8.26 9.34
N TRP A 161 -23.88 -8.58 9.12
CA TRP A 161 -24.76 -7.80 8.23
C TRP A 161 -24.93 -6.33 8.66
N VAL A 162 -24.85 -6.03 9.96
CA VAL A 162 -24.96 -4.66 10.51
C VAL A 162 -23.60 -4.00 10.78
N SER A 163 -22.48 -4.68 10.50
CA SER A 163 -21.13 -4.16 10.75
C SER A 163 -20.82 -2.93 9.89
N ARG A 164 -19.97 -2.02 10.39
CA ARG A 164 -19.45 -0.88 9.62
C ARG A 164 -18.65 -1.27 8.38
N TRP A 165 -18.22 -2.52 8.26
CA TRP A 165 -17.55 -3.02 7.05
C TRP A 165 -18.58 -3.39 5.98
N PHE A 166 -19.61 -4.14 6.35
CA PHE A 166 -20.65 -4.58 5.41
C PHE A 166 -21.56 -3.43 4.95
N THR A 167 -21.93 -2.54 5.88
CA THR A 167 -22.86 -1.42 5.64
C THR A 167 -22.23 -0.20 4.93
N ARG A 168 -20.98 -0.31 4.46
CA ARG A 168 -20.23 0.80 3.86
C ARG A 168 -20.34 0.81 2.32
N GLY A 169 -21.59 0.89 1.84
CA GLY A 169 -21.97 1.10 0.43
C GLY A 169 -22.79 2.37 0.28
#